data_AF-A0A7J5ZB94-F1
#
_entry.id   AF-A0A7J5ZB94-F1
#
_cell.length_a   1.000
_cell.length_b   1.000
_cell.length_c   1.000
_cell.angle_alpha   90.00
_cell.angle_beta   90.00
_cell.angle_gamma   90.00
#
_symmetry.space_group_name_H-M   'P 1'
#
loop_
_entity.id
_entity.type
_entity.pdbx_description
1 polymer ?
#
loop_
_entity_poly.entity_id
_entity_poly.type
_entity_poly.pdbx_seq_one_letter_code
_entity_poly.pdbx_strand_id
1 'polypeptide(L)'
;MTVSAASQDRRYDPVHEEGLELQHQDFGSLETHLQELRDTLTAVQVPEATDGTVSAWAQRQLLTDVRMKTARPMLFNANLSAERIAIQKCHRCCAEEAVIRCLDCVPLDMEFLCATCDMEAHKRNIFHDGEAVFNGFLEPIPPTTVVVG
;
A
#
# COMPACT_ATOMS: atom_id res chain seq x y z
N MET A 1 -46.68 -30.45 -17.84
CA MET A 1 -46.51 -29.31 -16.90
C MET A 1 -45.13 -28.75 -17.13
N THR A 2 -45.07 -27.62 -17.82
CA THR A 2 -43.85 -26.94 -18.28
C THR A 2 -43.35 -26.00 -17.18
N VAL A 3 -42.09 -26.09 -16.81
CA VAL A 3 -41.44 -25.10 -15.93
C VAL A 3 -40.40 -24.36 -16.77
N SER A 4 -40.66 -23.09 -16.99
CA SER A 4 -39.85 -22.15 -17.78
C SER A 4 -38.44 -22.00 -17.22
N ALA A 5 -37.45 -22.10 -18.11
CA ALA A 5 -36.11 -21.58 -17.88
C ALA A 5 -36.13 -20.06 -18.03
N ALA A 6 -35.85 -19.33 -16.97
CA ALA A 6 -35.62 -17.89 -17.03
C ALA A 6 -34.15 -17.63 -17.38
N SER A 7 -33.86 -17.45 -18.66
CA SER A 7 -32.61 -16.85 -19.12
C SER A 7 -32.58 -15.39 -18.68
N GLN A 8 -31.69 -15.05 -17.75
CA GLN A 8 -31.38 -13.65 -17.45
C GLN A 8 -30.43 -13.14 -18.54
N ASP A 9 -31.03 -12.46 -19.49
CA ASP A 9 -30.36 -11.70 -20.55
C ASP A 9 -29.55 -10.57 -19.90
N ARG A 10 -28.23 -10.76 -19.75
CA ARG A 10 -27.33 -9.68 -19.33
C ARG A 10 -27.23 -8.72 -20.49
N ARG A 11 -28.04 -7.65 -20.44
CA ARG A 11 -27.91 -6.50 -21.33
C ARG A 11 -26.50 -5.93 -21.16
N TYR A 12 -25.64 -6.24 -22.12
CA TYR A 12 -24.31 -5.67 -22.26
C TYR A 12 -24.49 -4.31 -22.94
N ASP A 13 -24.44 -3.23 -22.16
CA ASP A 13 -24.37 -1.89 -22.75
C ASP A 13 -22.97 -1.74 -23.37
N PRO A 14 -22.87 -1.49 -24.70
CA PRO A 14 -21.57 -1.23 -25.31
C PRO A 14 -21.07 0.12 -24.80
N VAL A 15 -19.89 0.08 -24.16
CA VAL A 15 -19.13 1.28 -23.80
C VAL A 15 -18.92 2.06 -25.09
N HIS A 16 -19.55 3.22 -25.18
CA HIS A 16 -19.29 4.18 -26.25
C HIS A 16 -17.89 4.73 -26.01
N GLU A 17 -16.89 4.15 -26.66
CA GLU A 17 -15.56 4.77 -26.76
C GLU A 17 -15.68 5.98 -27.67
N GLU A 18 -16.10 7.12 -27.10
CA GLU A 18 -15.82 8.41 -27.71
C GLU A 18 -14.31 8.58 -27.70
N GLY A 19 -13.68 8.22 -28.82
CA GLY A 19 -12.30 8.57 -29.09
C GLY A 19 -12.15 10.08 -28.91
N LEU A 20 -11.45 10.50 -27.87
CA LEU A 20 -10.92 11.85 -27.78
C LEU A 20 -9.95 12.00 -28.96
N GLU A 21 -10.47 12.55 -30.05
CA GLU A 21 -9.65 13.16 -31.08
C GLU A 21 -8.88 14.30 -30.41
N LEU A 22 -7.70 13.97 -29.90
CA LEU A 22 -6.71 14.96 -29.52
C LEU A 22 -6.37 15.70 -30.81
N GLN A 23 -6.98 16.87 -30.98
CA GLN A 23 -6.61 17.83 -31.99
C GLN A 23 -5.10 17.97 -31.93
N HIS A 24 -4.43 17.53 -32.99
CA HIS A 24 -2.99 17.65 -33.14
C HIS A 24 -2.73 19.17 -33.18
N GLN A 25 -2.43 19.75 -32.01
CA GLN A 25 -1.97 21.12 -31.95
C GLN A 25 -0.72 21.18 -32.82
N ASP A 26 -0.72 22.09 -33.78
CA ASP A 26 0.43 22.37 -34.62
C ASP A 26 1.50 22.96 -33.71
N PHE A 27 2.27 22.08 -33.07
CA PHE A 27 3.47 22.44 -32.35
C PHE A 27 4.42 22.94 -33.43
N GLY A 28 4.45 24.26 -33.65
CA GLY A 28 5.47 24.88 -34.48
C GLY A 28 6.83 24.28 -34.16
N SER A 29 7.66 24.07 -35.20
CA SER A 29 8.93 23.32 -35.19
C SER A 29 9.49 23.14 -33.77
N LEU A 30 9.72 21.90 -33.34
CA LEU A 30 10.28 21.59 -32.02
C LEU A 30 11.44 22.52 -31.63
N GLU A 31 12.24 22.93 -32.61
CA GLU A 31 13.31 23.92 -32.47
C GLU A 31 12.84 25.27 -31.93
N THR A 32 11.72 25.80 -32.42
CA THR A 32 11.10 27.05 -31.94
C THR A 32 10.65 26.92 -30.49
N HIS A 33 9.99 25.81 -30.13
CA HIS A 33 9.58 25.57 -28.74
C HIS A 33 10.78 25.43 -27.80
N LEU A 34 11.85 24.76 -28.24
CA LEU A 34 13.09 24.64 -27.48
C LEU A 34 13.79 25.99 -27.33
N GLN A 35 13.70 26.85 -28.35
CA GLN A 35 14.25 28.19 -28.31
C GLN A 35 13.48 29.11 -27.35
N GLU A 36 12.15 29.08 -27.37
CA GLU A 36 11.30 29.81 -26.43
C GLU A 36 11.54 29.39 -24.96
N LEU A 37 11.69 28.08 -24.73
CA LEU A 37 12.06 27.54 -23.41
C LEU A 37 13.42 28.07 -22.96
N ARG A 38 14.41 28.07 -23.86
CA ARG A 38 15.75 28.58 -23.56
C ARG A 38 15.71 30.06 -23.23
N ASP A 39 15.02 30.86 -24.03
CA ASP A 39 14.91 32.30 -23.83
C ASP A 39 14.20 32.61 -22.50
N THR A 40 13.17 31.83 -22.15
CA THR A 40 12.47 31.94 -20.86
C THR A 40 13.39 31.60 -19.67
N LEU A 41 14.17 30.52 -19.77
CA LEU A 41 15.12 30.14 -18.72
C LEU A 41 16.24 31.16 -18.55
N THR A 42 16.66 31.81 -19.64
CA THR A 42 17.77 32.77 -19.64
C THR A 42 17.31 34.20 -19.28
N ALA A 43 16.03 34.52 -19.48
CA ALA A 43 15.42 35.78 -19.06
C ALA A 43 15.33 35.93 -17.53
N VAL A 44 15.32 34.81 -16.81
CA VAL A 44 15.41 34.81 -15.34
C VAL A 44 16.86 35.05 -14.95
N GLN A 45 17.22 36.31 -14.70
CA GLN A 45 18.47 36.61 -14.01
C GLN A 45 18.35 36.10 -12.57
N VAL A 46 18.97 34.96 -12.29
CA VAL A 46 19.20 34.52 -10.92
C VAL A 46 20.17 35.54 -10.30
N PRO A 47 19.78 36.26 -9.23
CA PRO A 47 20.72 37.14 -8.55
C PRO A 47 21.94 36.30 -8.14
N GLU A 48 23.13 36.73 -8.57
CA GLU A 48 24.38 36.19 -8.05
C GLU A 48 24.28 36.20 -6.52
N ALA A 49 24.40 35.01 -5.92
CA ALA A 49 24.23 34.85 -4.49
C ALA A 49 25.26 35.74 -3.79
N THR A 50 24.80 36.86 -3.22
CA THR A 50 25.62 37.66 -2.33
C THR A 50 25.94 36.78 -1.13
N ASP A 51 27.23 36.48 -1.01
CA ASP A 51 27.86 35.73 0.07
C ASP A 51 27.40 36.33 1.42
N GLY A 52 26.46 35.66 2.09
CA GLY A 52 25.86 36.17 3.33
C GLY A 52 24.41 35.76 3.62
N THR A 53 23.68 35.20 2.65
CA THR A 53 22.28 34.78 2.87
C THR A 53 22.10 33.32 2.47
N VAL A 54 21.65 32.48 3.42
CA VAL A 54 21.27 31.08 3.19
C VAL A 54 20.34 31.04 1.97
N SER A 55 20.70 30.28 0.94
CA SER A 55 19.89 30.19 -0.27
C SER A 55 18.47 29.76 0.09
N ALA A 56 17.47 30.25 -0.65
CA ALA A 56 16.07 29.87 -0.40
C ALA A 56 15.87 28.34 -0.39
N TRP A 57 16.69 27.59 -1.14
CA TRP A 57 16.76 26.13 -1.09
C TRP A 57 17.23 25.60 0.26
N ALA A 58 18.38 26.07 0.75
CA ALA A 58 18.93 25.66 2.04
C ALA A 58 17.96 26.00 3.20
N GLN A 59 17.25 27.13 3.11
CA GLN A 59 16.21 27.48 4.07
C GLN A 59 15.02 26.52 4.04
N ARG A 60 14.56 26.10 2.85
CA ARG A 60 13.50 25.08 2.71
C ARG A 60 13.94 23.74 3.29
N GLN A 61 15.18 23.34 3.04
CA GLN A 61 15.70 22.07 3.53
C GLN A 61 15.79 22.05 5.06
N LEU A 62 16.31 23.13 5.67
CA LEU A 62 16.32 23.28 7.12
C LEU A 62 14.92 23.22 7.73
N LEU A 63 13.95 23.93 7.14
CA LEU A 63 12.57 23.93 7.61
C LEU A 63 11.93 22.54 7.52
N THR A 64 12.15 21.83 6.42
CA THR A 64 11.69 20.46 6.23
C THR A 64 12.32 19.53 7.26
N ASP A 65 13.61 19.62 7.51
CA ASP A 65 14.31 18.79 8.50
C ASP A 65 13.76 19.01 9.91
N VAL A 66 13.55 20.28 10.29
CA VAL A 66 12.94 20.63 11.58
C VAL A 66 11.53 20.06 11.67
N ARG A 67 10.69 20.26 10.65
CA ARG A 67 9.32 19.73 10.62
C ARG A 67 9.29 18.21 10.70
N MET A 68 10.16 17.52 9.97
CA MET A 68 10.26 16.06 9.98
C MET A 68 10.73 15.55 11.33
N LYS A 69 11.75 16.17 11.94
CA LYS A 69 12.21 15.83 13.30
C LYS A 69 11.09 16.01 14.32
N THR A 70 10.33 17.11 14.24
CA THR A 70 9.20 17.39 15.13
C THR A 70 8.04 16.41 14.92
N ALA A 71 7.73 16.06 13.66
CA ALA A 71 6.61 15.17 13.34
C ALA A 71 6.94 13.68 13.58
N ARG A 72 8.22 13.30 13.55
CA ARG A 72 8.66 11.89 13.62
C ARG A 72 8.05 11.09 14.76
N PRO A 73 8.01 11.56 16.03
CA PRO A 73 7.44 10.78 17.12
C PRO A 73 5.94 10.52 16.92
N MET A 74 5.21 11.51 16.43
CA MET A 74 3.77 11.39 16.16
C MET A 74 3.51 10.43 15.00
N LEU A 75 4.26 10.56 13.90
CA LEU A 75 4.16 9.65 12.76
C LEU A 75 4.51 8.21 13.15
N PHE A 76 5.55 8.03 13.98
CA PHE A 76 5.94 6.72 14.48
C PHE A 76 4.86 6.09 15.35
N ASN A 77 4.31 6.83 16.33
CA ASN A 77 3.23 6.34 17.18
C ASN A 77 1.95 6.05 16.40
N ALA A 78 1.63 6.88 15.40
CA ALA A 78 0.50 6.66 14.50
C ALA A 78 0.69 5.36 13.71
N ASN A 79 1.89 5.10 13.19
CA ASN A 79 2.20 3.87 12.49
C ASN A 79 2.09 2.65 13.40
N LEU A 80 2.70 2.69 14.59
CA LEU A 80 2.58 1.63 15.60
C LEU A 80 1.12 1.35 15.98
N SER A 81 0.30 2.40 16.09
CA SER A 81 -1.12 2.25 16.42
C SER A 81 -1.92 1.63 15.28
N ALA A 82 -1.53 1.88 14.03
CA ALA A 82 -2.16 1.30 12.84
C ALA A 82 -1.78 -0.18 12.64
N GLU A 83 -0.59 -0.59 13.08
CA GLU A 83 -0.14 -1.99 13.04
C GLU A 83 -0.73 -2.85 14.16
N ARG A 84 -1.26 -2.23 15.23
CA ARG A 84 -1.90 -2.96 16.32
C ARG A 84 -3.13 -3.70 15.80
N ILE A 85 -3.16 -5.01 16.00
CA ILE A 85 -4.29 -5.83 15.57
C ILE A 85 -5.50 -5.54 16.45
N ALA A 86 -6.66 -5.32 15.83
CA ALA A 86 -7.93 -5.39 16.53
C ALA A 86 -8.18 -6.84 16.96
N ILE A 87 -8.68 -7.06 18.18
CA ILE A 87 -9.04 -8.39 18.68
C ILE A 87 -10.03 -9.04 17.71
N GLN A 88 -9.65 -10.16 17.11
CA GLN A 88 -10.50 -10.95 16.23
C GLN A 88 -10.97 -12.21 16.96
N LYS A 89 -12.16 -12.71 16.61
CA LYS A 89 -12.58 -14.05 17.02
C LYS A 89 -11.99 -15.08 16.06
N CYS A 90 -11.69 -16.27 16.58
CA CYS A 90 -11.28 -17.40 15.76
C CYS A 90 -12.32 -17.64 14.65
N HIS A 91 -11.89 -17.61 13.39
CA HIS A 91 -12.77 -17.80 12.23
C HIS A 91 -13.44 -19.17 12.20
N ARG A 92 -12.84 -20.17 12.86
CA ARG A 92 -13.33 -21.56 12.85
C ARG A 92 -14.31 -21.87 13.98
N CYS A 93 -13.97 -21.54 15.22
CA CYS A 93 -14.81 -21.92 16.38
C CYS A 93 -15.70 -20.78 16.89
N CYS A 94 -15.41 -19.54 16.53
CA CYS A 94 -16.10 -18.32 16.98
C CYS A 94 -16.19 -18.12 18.51
N ALA A 95 -15.63 -19.02 19.32
CA ALA A 95 -15.69 -18.99 20.78
C ALA A 95 -14.52 -18.19 21.37
N GLU A 96 -13.30 -18.54 20.95
CA GLU A 96 -12.06 -17.96 21.45
C GLU A 96 -11.57 -16.79 20.59
N GLU A 97 -10.70 -15.97 21.17
CA GLU A 97 -9.95 -14.97 20.41
C GLU A 97 -8.94 -15.66 19.47
N ALA A 98 -8.74 -15.05 18.29
CA ALA A 98 -7.70 -15.48 17.38
C ALA A 98 -6.36 -14.97 17.89
N VAL A 99 -5.39 -15.86 18.00
CA VAL A 99 -4.03 -15.56 18.46
C VAL A 99 -2.97 -15.95 17.43
N ILE A 100 -3.39 -16.57 16.33
CA ILE A 100 -2.55 -16.94 15.19
C ILE A 100 -3.18 -16.38 13.90
N ARG A 101 -2.35 -15.79 13.05
CA ARG A 101 -2.66 -15.47 11.65
C ARG A 101 -1.81 -16.36 10.74
N CYS A 102 -2.42 -17.06 9.80
CA CYS A 102 -1.70 -17.80 8.77
C CYS A 102 -1.74 -17.03 7.46
N LEU A 103 -0.57 -16.72 6.89
CA LEU A 103 -0.43 -15.90 5.68
C LEU A 103 -0.79 -16.69 4.41
N ASP A 104 -0.71 -18.01 4.45
CA ASP A 104 -1.00 -18.89 3.31
C ASP A 104 -2.45 -19.39 3.27
N CYS A 105 -3.19 -19.23 4.37
CA CYS A 105 -4.60 -19.63 4.44
C CYS A 105 -5.58 -18.52 4.03
N VAL A 106 -5.10 -17.46 3.36
CA VAL A 106 -5.94 -16.37 2.85
C VAL A 106 -6.53 -16.67 1.46
N PRO A 107 -7.76 -16.21 1.13
CA PRO A 107 -8.76 -15.59 2.00
C PRO A 107 -9.74 -16.62 2.58
N LEU A 108 -9.27 -17.80 3.01
CA LEU A 108 -10.14 -18.85 3.54
C LEU A 108 -10.59 -18.49 4.96
N ASP A 109 -11.64 -19.16 5.47
CA ASP A 109 -12.13 -19.09 6.87
C ASP A 109 -11.11 -19.61 7.91
N MET A 110 -9.83 -19.63 7.56
CA MET A 110 -8.72 -20.22 8.28
C MET A 110 -7.54 -19.25 8.46
N GLU A 111 -7.68 -17.98 8.05
CA GLU A 111 -6.64 -16.96 8.26
C GLU A 111 -6.39 -16.69 9.75
N PHE A 112 -7.44 -16.36 10.53
CA PHE A 112 -7.30 -16.02 11.95
C PHE A 112 -7.87 -17.13 12.84
N LEU A 113 -7.01 -17.79 13.61
CA LEU A 113 -7.37 -18.96 14.41
C LEU A 113 -6.93 -18.81 15.88
N CYS A 114 -7.66 -19.46 16.78
CA CYS A 114 -7.16 -19.74 18.11
C CYS A 114 -6.14 -20.90 18.06
N ALA A 115 -5.27 -21.02 19.06
CA ALA A 115 -4.20 -22.04 19.09
C ALA A 115 -4.71 -23.47 18.85
N THR A 116 -5.87 -23.84 19.40
CA THR A 116 -6.45 -25.17 19.19
C THR A 116 -6.89 -25.40 17.74
N CYS A 117 -7.59 -24.42 17.15
CA CYS A 117 -8.06 -24.53 15.77
C CYS A 117 -6.91 -24.48 14.77
N ASP A 118 -5.87 -23.71 15.08
CA ASP A 118 -4.62 -23.62 14.33
C ASP A 118 -3.90 -24.98 14.25
N MET A 119 -3.65 -25.62 15.39
CA MET A 119 -3.04 -26.96 15.42
C MET A 119 -3.82 -27.97 14.59
N GLU A 120 -5.15 -27.97 14.67
CA GLU A 120 -5.97 -28.88 13.86
C GLU A 120 -5.91 -28.57 12.36
N ALA A 121 -5.79 -27.29 11.99
CA ALA A 121 -5.68 -26.86 10.60
C ALA A 121 -4.31 -27.20 9.99
N HIS A 122 -3.24 -26.94 10.74
CA HIS A 122 -1.88 -27.00 10.24
C HIS A 122 -1.17 -28.34 10.49
N LYS A 123 -1.85 -29.34 11.07
CA LYS A 123 -1.36 -30.74 11.16
C LYS A 123 -0.82 -31.31 9.85
N ARG A 124 -1.42 -30.92 8.71
CA ARG A 124 -1.04 -31.39 7.37
C ARG A 124 -0.31 -30.34 6.53
N ASN A 125 -0.23 -29.10 7.04
CA ASN A 125 0.29 -27.93 6.35
C ASN A 125 1.31 -27.21 7.26
N ILE A 126 2.29 -27.96 7.75
CA ILE A 126 3.26 -27.49 8.76
C ILE A 126 4.28 -26.45 8.23
N PHE A 127 4.29 -26.23 6.91
CA PHE A 127 5.22 -25.32 6.24
C PHE A 127 4.59 -23.96 5.90
N HIS A 128 3.37 -23.70 6.35
CA HIS A 128 2.77 -22.39 6.16
C HIS A 128 3.41 -21.36 7.09
N ASP A 129 3.56 -20.15 6.58
CA ASP A 129 4.05 -19.00 7.33
C ASP A 129 2.93 -18.48 8.23
N GLY A 130 3.11 -18.69 9.54
CA GLY A 130 2.22 -18.22 10.58
C GLY A 130 2.83 -17.09 11.39
N GLU A 131 1.97 -16.23 11.93
CA GLU A 131 2.31 -15.18 12.88
C GLU A 131 1.46 -15.34 14.13
N ALA A 132 2.06 -15.07 15.30
CA ALA A 132 1.37 -15.09 16.58
C ALA A 132 1.18 -13.67 17.11
N VAL A 133 0.09 -13.47 17.86
CA VAL A 133 -0.14 -12.19 18.54
C VAL A 133 0.70 -12.12 19.81
N PHE A 134 1.69 -11.22 19.82
CA PHE A 134 2.52 -10.91 20.99
C PHE A 134 2.40 -9.41 21.31
N ASN A 135 2.01 -9.08 22.55
CA ASN A 135 1.78 -7.69 22.99
C ASN A 135 0.86 -6.85 22.07
N GLY A 136 -0.05 -7.49 21.33
CA GLY A 136 -0.96 -6.84 20.39
C GLY A 136 -0.41 -6.62 18.98
N PHE A 137 0.77 -7.16 18.69
CA PHE A 137 1.42 -7.14 17.38
C PHE A 137 1.56 -8.56 16.83
N LEU A 138 1.70 -8.68 15.51
CA LEU A 138 2.00 -9.96 14.87
C LEU A 138 3.50 -10.15 14.81
N GLU A 139 3.95 -11.27 15.32
CA GLU A 139 5.33 -11.71 15.24
C GLU A 139 5.38 -13.05 14.48
N PRO A 140 6.32 -13.20 13.52
CA PRO A 140 6.50 -14.47 12.82
C PRO A 140 6.74 -15.64 13.78
N ILE A 141 6.07 -16.77 13.53
CA ILE A 141 6.30 -18.01 14.26
C ILE A 141 7.54 -18.69 13.64
N PRO A 142 8.60 -18.95 14.42
CA PRO A 142 9.78 -19.62 13.89
C PRO A 142 9.45 -21.02 13.35
N PRO A 143 10.13 -21.49 12.28
CA PRO A 143 9.96 -22.85 11.78
C PRO A 143 10.24 -23.87 12.89
N THR A 144 9.35 -24.83 13.04
CA THR A 144 9.50 -25.94 14.00
C THR A 144 10.38 -27.07 13.45
N THR A 145 10.76 -27.00 12.17
CA THR A 145 11.59 -27.98 11.49
C THR A 145 12.80 -27.30 10.85
N VAL A 146 13.97 -27.91 10.98
CA VAL A 146 15.21 -27.49 10.33
C VAL A 146 15.56 -28.54 9.28
N VAL A 147 15.71 -28.13 8.03
CA VAL A 147 16.26 -29.01 6.99
C VAL A 147 17.78 -28.99 7.12
N VAL A 148 18.36 -30.08 7.62
CA VAL A 148 19.82 -30.27 7.64
C VAL A 148 20.23 -30.79 6.26
N GLY A 149 21.05 -30.01 5.55
CA GLY A 149 21.62 -30.36 4.24
C GLY A 149 22.89 -31.18 4.33
#